data_AF-A0A150H2R4-F1
#
_entry.id   AF-A0A150H2R4-F1
#
_cell.length_a   1.000
_cell.length_b   1.000
_cell.length_c   1.000
_cell.angle_alpha   90.00
_cell.angle_beta   90.00
_cell.angle_gamma   90.00
#
_symmetry.space_group_name_H-M   'P 1'
#
loop_
_entity.id
_entity.type
_entity.pdbx_description
1 polymer ?
#
loop_
_entity_poly.entity_id
_entity_poly.type
_entity_poly.pdbx_seq_one_letter_code
_entity_poly.pdbx_strand_id
1 'polypeptide(L)' 'MVREGDTEHMEELNKIAQEKFGKDFEQCDAHERIQVGGVKGGHARGGHSADPDRAPPPPDVKFGENND' A
#
# COMPACT_ATOMS: atom_id res chain seq x y z
N MET A 1 -13.45 -24.22 1.03
CA MET A 1 -12.13 -24.60 1.56
C MET A 1 -11.34 -23.31 1.63
N VAL A 2 -11.34 -22.63 2.79
CA VAL A 2 -10.52 -21.43 2.99
C VAL A 2 -9.08 -21.93 3.04
N ARG A 3 -8.18 -21.43 2.19
CA ARG A 3 -6.80 -21.93 2.15
C ARG A 3 -6.12 -21.42 3.41
N GLU A 4 -5.33 -22.26 4.08
CA GLU A 4 -4.67 -21.91 5.36
C GLU A 4 -3.88 -20.59 5.30
N GLY A 5 -3.35 -20.23 4.13
CA GLY A 5 -2.67 -18.95 3.88
C GLY A 5 -3.54 -17.69 3.92
N ASP A 6 -4.88 -17.80 3.87
CA ASP A 6 -5.78 -16.65 4.01
C ASP A 6 -5.85 -16.16 5.47
N THR A 7 -5.68 -17.08 6.43
CA THR A 7 -5.76 -16.80 7.88
C THR A 7 -4.55 -16.02 8.37
N GLU A 8 -3.33 -16.50 8.06
CA GLU A 8 -2.08 -15.79 8.39
C GLU A 8 -2.02 -14.41 7.72
N HIS A 9 -2.62 -14.29 6.52
CA HIS A 9 -2.68 -13.01 5.84
C HIS A 9 -3.52 -11.98 6.61
N MET A 10 -4.66 -12.42 7.13
CA MET A 10 -5.60 -11.59 7.88
C MET A 10 -5.04 -11.15 9.23
N GLU A 11 -4.37 -12.04 9.97
CA GLU A 11 -3.78 -11.71 11.28
C GLU A 11 -2.74 -10.58 11.17
N GLU A 12 -1.90 -10.62 10.14
CA GLU A 12 -0.89 -9.59 9.91
C GLU A 12 -1.51 -8.24 9.49
N LEU A 13 -2.58 -8.27 8.67
CA LEU A 13 -3.34 -7.06 8.34
C LEU A 13 -4.00 -6.46 9.58
N ASN A 14 -4.60 -7.29 10.44
CA ASN A 14 -5.19 -6.86 11.70
C ASN A 14 -4.16 -6.21 12.61
N LYS A 15 -2.97 -6.81 12.75
CA LYS A 15 -1.89 -6.25 13.54
C LYS A 15 -1.50 -4.84 13.05
N ILE A 16 -1.28 -4.67 11.75
CA ILE A 16 -0.92 -3.36 11.16
C ILE A 16 -2.06 -2.35 11.33
N ALA A 17 -3.32 -2.79 11.15
CA ALA A 17 -4.50 -1.96 11.35
C ALA A 17 -4.62 -1.48 12.81
N GLN A 18 -4.40 -2.38 13.77
CA GLN A 18 -4.39 -2.04 15.20
C GLN A 18 -3.24 -1.09 15.55
N GLU A 19 -2.03 -1.32 15.02
CA GLU A 19 -0.87 -0.45 15.26
C GLU A 19 -1.07 0.98 14.72
N LYS A 20 -1.80 1.14 13.60
CA LYS A 20 -2.00 2.45 12.96
C LYS A 20 -3.28 3.16 13.38
N PHE A 21 -4.38 2.42 13.49
CA PHE A 21 -5.73 2.97 13.62
C PHE A 21 -6.43 2.49 14.89
N GLY A 22 -5.84 1.57 15.66
CA GLY A 22 -6.40 1.05 16.90
C GLY A 22 -7.65 0.17 16.70
N LYS A 23 -7.85 -0.36 15.48
CA LYS A 23 -9.01 -1.18 15.10
C LYS A 23 -8.59 -2.31 14.16
N ASP A 24 -9.45 -3.31 14.01
CA ASP A 24 -9.18 -4.44 13.11
C ASP A 24 -9.32 -4.04 11.63
N PHE A 25 -8.67 -4.79 10.74
CA PHE A 25 -8.65 -4.52 9.31
C PHE A 25 -10.07 -4.52 8.69
N GLU A 26 -10.97 -5.35 9.22
CA GLU A 26 -12.36 -5.37 8.79
C GLU A 26 -13.14 -4.11 9.20
N GLN A 27 -12.71 -3.41 10.24
CA GLN A 27 -13.32 -2.15 10.71
C GLN A 27 -12.69 -0.92 10.05
N CYS A 28 -11.59 -1.10 9.30
CA CYS A 28 -10.97 -0.05 8.51
C CYS A 28 -11.84 0.32 7.30
N ASP A 29 -11.89 1.62 7.02
CA ASP A 29 -12.45 2.18 5.79
C ASP A 29 -11.57 1.84 4.58
N ALA A 30 -12.12 1.99 3.37
CA ALA A 30 -11.43 1.65 2.13
C ALA A 30 -10.03 2.29 2.03
N HIS A 31 -9.89 3.54 2.44
CA HIS A 31 -8.62 4.26 2.45
C HIS A 31 -7.60 3.68 3.45
N GLU A 32 -8.06 3.29 4.64
CA GLU A 32 -7.21 2.70 5.69
C GLU A 32 -6.76 1.29 5.29
N ARG A 33 -7.64 0.49 4.68
CA ARG A 33 -7.29 -0.84 4.16
C ARG A 33 -6.20 -0.79 3.10
N ILE A 34 -6.23 0.21 2.21
CA ILE A 34 -5.17 0.43 1.22
C ILE A 34 -3.84 0.73 1.91
N GLN A 35 -3.84 1.56 2.95
CA GLN A 35 -2.62 1.86 3.70
C GLN A 35 -2.07 0.65 4.45
N VAL A 36 -2.94 -0.16 5.07
CA VAL A 36 -2.56 -1.40 5.76
C VAL A 36 -1.98 -2.43 4.77
N GLY A 37 -2.67 -2.67 3.66
CA GLY A 37 -2.19 -3.55 2.59
C GLY A 37 -0.90 -3.04 1.93
N GLY A 38 -0.73 -1.72 1.81
CA GLY A 38 0.48 -1.08 1.29
C GLY A 38 1.69 -1.26 2.20
N VAL A 39 1.52 -1.25 3.52
CA VAL A 39 2.60 -1.53 4.49
C VAL A 39 3.05 -2.98 4.38
N LYS A 40 2.11 -3.92 4.39
CA LYS A 40 2.40 -5.35 4.21
C LYS A 40 3.06 -5.64 2.86
N GLY A 41 2.49 -5.11 1.77
CA GLY A 41 3.01 -5.27 0.42
C GLY A 41 4.36 -4.58 0.21
N GLY A 42 4.59 -3.46 0.90
CA GLY A 42 5.87 -2.75 0.93
C GLY A 42 6.95 -3.52 1.70
N HIS A 43 6.59 -4.21 2.79
CA HIS A 43 7.50 -5.12 3.50
C HIS A 43 7.82 -6.36 2.66
N ALA A 44 6.82 -6.97 2.01
CA ALA A 44 7.02 -8.12 1.12
C ALA A 44 7.87 -7.77 -0.12
N ARG A 45 7.80 -6.52 -0.59
CA ARG A 45 8.65 -5.96 -1.66
C ARG A 45 9.87 -5.20 -1.13
N GLY A 46 10.09 -5.24 0.18
CA GLY A 46 10.98 -4.38 0.94
C GLY A 46 12.43 -4.88 1.05
N GLY A 47 12.86 -5.75 0.15
CA GLY A 47 14.26 -5.98 -0.12
C GLY A 47 14.57 -5.55 -1.54
N HIS A 48 15.16 -4.37 -1.73
CA HIS A 48 15.92 -4.00 -2.95
C HIS A 48 15.20 -3.60 -4.25
N SER A 49 13.88 -3.32 -4.29
CA SER A 49 13.25 -2.98 -5.60
C SER A 49 12.05 -2.02 -5.55
N ALA A 50 12.08 -0.98 -4.74
CA ALA A 50 11.55 0.31 -5.22
C ALA A 50 12.74 0.99 -5.92
N ASP A 51 13.08 0.48 -7.11
CA ASP A 51 14.13 1.06 -7.93
C ASP A 51 13.70 2.51 -8.25
N PRO A 52 14.39 3.54 -7.70
CA PRO A 52 14.03 4.92 -7.94
C PRO A 52 14.24 5.33 -9.41
N ASP A 53 14.91 4.51 -10.20
CA ASP A 53 15.16 4.64 -11.65
C ASP A 53 14.07 3.96 -12.50
N ARG A 54 13.20 3.15 -11.90
CA ARG A 54 12.03 2.54 -12.55
C ARG A 54 10.78 3.42 -12.49
N ALA A 55 10.79 4.47 -11.68
CA ALA A 55 9.83 5.55 -11.89
C ALA A 55 10.24 6.25 -13.20
N PRO A 56 9.45 6.19 -14.29
CA PRO A 56 9.74 7.06 -15.42
C PRO A 56 9.82 8.48 -14.86
N PRO A 57 10.83 9.28 -15.26
CA PRO A 57 10.91 10.66 -14.83
C PRO A 57 9.54 11.29 -15.05
N PRO A 58 9.00 12.02 -14.06
CA PRO A 58 7.71 12.68 -14.24
C PRO A 58 7.79 13.43 -15.57
N PRO A 59 6.79 13.29 -16.47
CA PRO A 59 6.82 14.02 -17.72
C PRO A 59 7.03 15.50 -17.40
N ASP A 60 7.89 16.19 -18.16
CA ASP A 60 8.09 17.64 -18.11
C ASP A 60 6.82 18.39 -18.59
N VAL A 61 5.65 18.05 -18.06
CA VAL A 61 4.45 18.86 -18.21
C VAL A 61 4.62 20.10 -17.34
N LYS A 62 5.23 21.12 -17.94
CA LYS A 62 5.01 22.50 -17.52
C LYS A 62 3.52 22.80 -17.72
N PHE A 63 2.73 22.61 -16.66
CA PHE A 63 1.41 23.20 -16.58
C PHE A 63 1.60 24.72 -16.64
N GLY A 64 1.36 25.32 -17.80
CA GLY A 64 1.25 26.77 -17.88
C GLY A 64 1.85 27.50 -19.08
N GLU A 65 2.12 26.89 -20.23
CA GLU A 65 2.49 27.71 -21.40
C GLU A 65 1.85 27.20 -22.70
N ASN A 66 1.22 28.14 -23.40
CA ASN A 66 0.59 28.09 -24.72
C ASN A 66 -0.89 27.68 -24.75
N ASN A 67 -1.75 28.64 -24.42
CA ASN A 67 -3.05 28.81 -25.07
C ASN A 67 -3.01 30.19 -25.74
N ASP A 68 -2.38 30.27 -26.92
CA ASP A 68 -2.47 31.40 -27.86
C ASP A 68 -3.09 30.88 -29.16
#